data_AF-A0A2W2E4A5-F1
#
_entry.id   AF-A0A2W2E4A5-F1
#
_cell.length_a   1.000
_cell.length_b   1.000
_cell.length_c   1.000
_cell.angle_alpha   90.00
_cell.angle_beta   90.00
_cell.angle_gamma   90.00
#
_symmetry.space_group_name_H-M   'P 1'
#
loop_
_entity.id
_entity.type
_entity.pdbx_description
1 polymer ?
#
loop_
_entity_poly.entity_id
_entity_poly.type
_entity_poly.pdbx_seq_one_letter_code
_entity_poly.pdbx_strand_id
1 'polypeptide(L)'
;MSLRFDEVDGLRIATFGTGPRMIIAVHGISASLMAWTAVGRSLPEGWSMVAMDLRGRGHSASLPGPYGLPRHAEDVLRVADHVGAGPDAVLTGHSMGAYVAALAAARRAFGRVVLVDGGLPLPLPPGADPDAALAATLGPALERLRRTFPSAGAYVDFWKAHPAFAGPQWNADVENYVRYDLTGPEGALRSRAVGEAVMEDGRWMHLEAKAIEAALTSITAPLRLLRAPRGLLDQSPGLLPDDLARPWTARLPELRDEVVPGCNHYTILFDERCVATVVDRLTSEAG
;
A
#
# COMPACT_ATOMS: atom_id res chain seq x y z
N MET A 1 -11.06 4.03 -19.40
CA MET A 1 -9.58 4.13 -19.43
C MET A 1 -9.01 2.72 -19.43
N SER A 2 -8.14 2.35 -20.38
CA SER A 2 -7.61 0.98 -20.46
C SER A 2 -6.42 0.80 -19.51
N LEU A 3 -6.54 -0.14 -18.56
CA LEU A 3 -5.41 -0.62 -17.76
C LEU A 3 -4.39 -1.31 -18.67
N ARG A 4 -3.14 -0.85 -18.67
CA ARG A 4 -2.05 -1.47 -19.45
C ARG A 4 -1.07 -2.12 -18.50
N PHE A 5 -0.73 -3.38 -18.75
CA PHE A 5 0.27 -4.08 -17.96
C PHE A 5 1.62 -4.11 -18.68
N ASP A 6 2.69 -4.08 -17.90
CA ASP A 6 4.07 -4.20 -18.35
C ASP A 6 4.91 -4.90 -17.27
N GLU A 7 6.19 -5.12 -17.54
CA GLU A 7 7.13 -5.77 -16.63
C GLU A 7 8.50 -5.05 -16.60
N VAL A 8 9.09 -4.94 -15.42
CA VAL A 8 10.42 -4.34 -15.20
C VAL A 8 11.25 -5.28 -14.34
N ASP A 9 12.26 -5.93 -14.92
CA ASP A 9 13.09 -6.91 -14.21
C ASP A 9 12.27 -8.00 -13.46
N GLY A 10 11.18 -8.46 -14.07
CA GLY A 10 10.24 -9.41 -13.46
C GLY A 10 9.22 -8.81 -12.49
N LEU A 11 9.28 -7.49 -12.21
CA LEU A 11 8.25 -6.79 -11.45
C LEU A 11 7.07 -6.48 -12.36
N ARG A 12 5.88 -6.99 -12.01
CA ARG A 12 4.65 -6.62 -12.69
C ARG A 12 4.28 -5.18 -12.35
N ILE A 13 4.01 -4.38 -13.38
CA ILE A 13 3.44 -3.03 -13.23
C ILE A 13 2.17 -2.89 -14.05
N ALA A 14 1.35 -1.91 -13.68
CA ALA A 14 0.20 -1.49 -14.47
C ALA A 14 0.07 0.03 -14.51
N THR A 15 -0.20 0.56 -15.70
CA THR A 15 -0.40 1.99 -15.94
C THR A 15 -1.88 2.30 -16.09
N PHE A 16 -2.33 3.27 -15.32
CA PHE A 16 -3.61 3.98 -15.45
C PHE A 16 -3.33 5.35 -16.05
N GLY A 17 -4.18 5.82 -16.95
CA GLY A 17 -4.02 7.15 -17.54
C GLY A 17 -3.12 7.18 -18.77
N THR A 18 -3.07 8.36 -19.37
CA THR A 18 -2.25 8.68 -20.54
C THR A 18 -1.63 10.07 -20.46
N GLY A 19 -1.75 10.73 -19.31
CA GLY A 19 -1.20 12.06 -19.10
C GLY A 19 0.30 12.04 -18.73
N PRO A 20 1.02 13.16 -18.96
CA PRO A 20 2.45 13.23 -18.72
C PRO A 20 2.84 13.34 -17.23
N ARG A 21 1.94 13.79 -16.35
CA ARG A 21 2.22 13.88 -14.90
C ARG A 21 2.10 12.50 -14.27
N MET A 22 3.14 12.05 -13.56
CA MET A 22 3.26 10.67 -13.14
C MET A 22 3.12 10.48 -11.63
N ILE A 23 2.35 9.47 -11.25
CA ILE A 23 2.26 8.95 -9.88
C ILE A 23 2.85 7.54 -9.86
N ILE A 24 3.74 7.23 -8.92
CA ILE A 24 4.20 5.87 -8.62
C ILE A 24 3.50 5.40 -7.35
N ALA A 25 2.83 4.24 -7.41
CA ALA A 25 1.93 3.77 -6.36
C ALA A 25 2.31 2.38 -5.83
N VAL A 26 2.48 2.28 -4.50
CA VAL A 26 2.96 1.08 -3.81
C VAL A 26 1.89 0.50 -2.89
N HIS A 27 1.57 -0.79 -3.02
CA HIS A 27 0.50 -1.43 -2.23
C HIS A 27 0.97 -1.92 -0.85
N GLY A 28 0.00 -2.34 -0.01
CA GLY A 28 0.23 -2.87 1.34
C GLY A 28 0.79 -4.30 1.40
N ILE A 29 1.08 -4.78 2.61
CA ILE A 29 1.94 -5.96 2.87
C ILE A 29 1.52 -7.26 2.18
N SER A 30 0.21 -7.52 2.10
CA SER A 30 -0.36 -8.74 1.46
C SER A 30 -1.31 -8.42 0.31
N ALA A 31 -1.17 -7.22 -0.25
CA ALA A 31 -1.97 -6.69 -1.34
C ALA A 31 -1.30 -6.90 -2.71
N SER A 32 -1.81 -6.21 -3.73
CA SER A 32 -1.29 -6.18 -5.09
C SER A 32 -1.50 -4.80 -5.69
N LEU A 33 -0.95 -4.56 -6.88
CA LEU A 33 -1.13 -3.32 -7.64
C LEU A 33 -2.62 -2.96 -7.84
N MET A 34 -3.51 -3.96 -7.82
CA MET A 34 -4.94 -3.76 -8.03
C MET A 34 -5.60 -2.98 -6.89
N ALA A 35 -4.93 -2.81 -5.74
CA ALA A 35 -5.38 -1.94 -4.66
C ALA A 35 -5.55 -0.48 -5.12
N TRP A 36 -4.83 -0.06 -6.17
CA TRP A 36 -4.86 1.30 -6.71
C TRP A 36 -5.86 1.48 -7.86
N THR A 37 -6.64 0.45 -8.22
CA THR A 37 -7.50 0.47 -9.42
C THR A 37 -8.53 1.60 -9.39
N ALA A 38 -9.23 1.79 -8.26
CA ALA A 38 -10.26 2.82 -8.16
C ALA A 38 -9.66 4.24 -8.20
N VAL A 39 -8.49 4.43 -7.56
CA VAL A 39 -7.73 5.70 -7.61
C VAL A 39 -7.25 5.98 -9.02
N GLY A 40 -6.58 5.01 -9.66
CA GLY A 40 -6.07 5.11 -11.02
C GLY A 40 -7.17 5.38 -12.07
N ARG A 41 -8.36 4.79 -11.89
CA ARG A 41 -9.54 5.04 -12.73
C ARG A 41 -10.12 6.44 -12.58
N SER A 42 -9.94 7.04 -11.41
CA SER A 42 -10.52 8.35 -11.03
C SER A 42 -9.56 9.51 -11.26
N LEU A 43 -8.39 9.26 -11.86
CA LEU A 43 -7.41 10.32 -12.16
C LEU A 43 -7.99 11.35 -13.14
N PRO A 44 -7.70 12.65 -12.93
CA PRO A 44 -8.04 13.69 -13.88
C PRO A 44 -7.19 13.58 -15.15
N GLU A 45 -7.63 14.26 -16.21
CA GLU A 45 -6.86 14.40 -17.44
C GLU A 45 -5.46 14.99 -17.15
N GLY A 46 -4.46 14.57 -17.94
CA GLY A 46 -3.08 15.03 -17.76
C GLY A 46 -2.27 14.24 -16.72
N TRP A 47 -2.89 13.30 -16.00
CA TRP A 47 -2.21 12.40 -15.07
C TRP A 47 -2.16 10.94 -15.55
N SER A 48 -1.13 10.24 -15.09
CA SER A 48 -0.97 8.79 -15.16
C SER A 48 -0.49 8.26 -13.81
N MET A 49 -0.87 7.03 -13.49
CA MET A 49 -0.37 6.31 -12.32
C MET A 49 0.21 4.97 -12.76
N VAL A 50 1.39 4.65 -12.23
CA VAL A 50 2.02 3.34 -12.34
C VAL A 50 1.95 2.66 -10.98
N ALA A 51 1.16 1.60 -10.89
CA ALA A 51 1.10 0.73 -9.71
C ALA A 51 1.95 -0.52 -9.96
N MET A 52 2.60 -1.05 -8.93
CA MET A 52 3.49 -2.21 -9.04
C MET A 52 3.08 -3.32 -8.09
N ASP A 53 3.26 -4.59 -8.49
CA ASP A 53 3.26 -5.72 -7.58
C ASP A 53 4.66 -5.83 -6.95
N LEU A 54 4.76 -5.71 -5.64
CA LEU A 54 6.00 -5.90 -4.89
C LEU A 54 6.51 -7.35 -4.99
N ARG A 55 7.82 -7.57 -4.86
CA ARG A 55 8.39 -8.92 -4.81
C ARG A 55 7.69 -9.80 -3.77
N GLY A 56 7.40 -11.03 -4.14
CA GLY A 56 6.62 -11.95 -3.31
C GLY A 56 5.12 -11.64 -3.28
N ARG A 57 4.60 -10.72 -4.11
CA ARG A 57 3.16 -10.40 -4.22
C ARG A 57 2.70 -10.41 -5.67
N GLY A 58 1.39 -10.58 -5.84
CA GLY A 58 0.74 -10.52 -7.15
C GLY A 58 1.48 -11.36 -8.20
N HIS A 59 1.67 -10.80 -9.39
CA HIS A 59 2.42 -11.46 -10.46
C HIS A 59 3.94 -11.32 -10.34
N SER A 60 4.44 -10.59 -9.34
CA SER A 60 5.86 -10.53 -8.95
C SER A 60 6.23 -11.58 -7.88
N ALA A 61 5.35 -12.54 -7.60
CA ALA A 61 5.48 -13.49 -6.49
C ALA A 61 6.67 -14.46 -6.63
N SER A 62 7.11 -14.74 -7.86
CA SER A 62 8.23 -15.65 -8.13
C SER A 62 9.61 -14.99 -7.99
N LEU A 63 9.67 -13.67 -7.80
CA LEU A 63 10.95 -12.98 -7.61
C LEU A 63 11.59 -13.42 -6.30
N PRO A 64 12.89 -13.78 -6.31
CA PRO A 64 13.58 -14.21 -5.11
C PRO A 64 13.81 -13.03 -4.15
N GLY A 65 14.22 -13.36 -2.92
CA GLY A 65 14.76 -12.40 -1.98
C GLY A 65 16.07 -11.73 -2.45
N PRO A 66 16.69 -10.88 -1.62
CA PRO A 66 16.23 -10.52 -0.27
C PRO A 66 14.86 -9.82 -0.30
N TYR A 67 14.05 -10.02 0.73
CA TYR A 67 12.86 -9.20 0.96
C TYR A 67 13.25 -8.02 1.88
N GLY A 68 12.28 -7.35 2.48
CA GLY A 68 12.51 -6.16 3.30
C GLY A 68 12.23 -4.86 2.57
N LEU A 69 11.76 -3.88 3.33
CA LEU A 69 11.35 -2.57 2.82
C LEU A 69 12.47 -1.79 2.07
N PRO A 70 13.76 -1.85 2.47
CA PRO A 70 14.84 -1.23 1.70
C PRO A 70 14.96 -1.79 0.29
N ARG A 71 14.73 -3.10 0.12
CA ARG A 71 14.78 -3.73 -1.21
C ARG A 71 13.57 -3.31 -2.05
N HIS A 72 12.37 -3.28 -1.46
CA HIS A 72 11.18 -2.76 -2.13
C HIS A 72 11.37 -1.30 -2.55
N ALA A 73 12.04 -0.48 -1.76
CA ALA A 73 12.33 0.90 -2.11
C ALA A 73 13.25 1.01 -3.35
N GLU A 74 14.23 0.11 -3.50
CA GLU A 74 15.03 0.05 -4.73
C GLU A 74 14.19 -0.38 -5.94
N ASP A 75 13.28 -1.32 -5.75
CA ASP A 75 12.37 -1.76 -6.82
C ASP A 75 11.47 -0.60 -7.28
N VAL A 76 10.99 0.23 -6.36
CA VAL A 76 10.25 1.47 -6.68
C VAL A 76 11.09 2.41 -7.52
N LEU A 77 12.37 2.60 -7.18
CA LEU A 77 13.27 3.46 -7.96
C LEU A 77 13.54 2.90 -9.36
N ARG A 78 13.72 1.58 -9.49
CA ARG A 78 13.85 0.90 -10.80
C ARG A 78 12.59 1.09 -11.66
N VAL A 79 11.41 0.92 -11.07
CA VAL A 79 10.15 1.17 -11.77
C VAL A 79 10.05 2.63 -12.20
N ALA A 80 10.39 3.58 -11.31
CA ALA A 80 10.39 5.00 -11.63
C ALA A 80 11.35 5.34 -12.80
N ASP A 81 12.53 4.75 -12.84
CA ASP A 81 13.48 4.91 -13.95
C ASP A 81 12.94 4.32 -15.26
N HIS A 82 12.37 3.11 -15.23
CA HIS A 82 11.80 2.44 -16.41
C HIS A 82 10.69 3.25 -17.07
N VAL A 83 9.81 3.85 -16.26
CA VAL A 83 8.66 4.63 -16.78
C VAL A 83 9.01 6.11 -17.04
N GLY A 84 10.27 6.50 -16.83
CA GLY A 84 10.74 7.88 -17.04
C GLY A 84 10.15 8.88 -16.04
N ALA A 85 9.75 8.45 -14.85
CA ALA A 85 9.24 9.34 -13.81
C ALA A 85 10.38 10.26 -13.34
N GLY A 86 10.26 11.56 -13.58
CA GLY A 86 11.27 12.57 -13.20
C GLY A 86 11.19 13.01 -11.73
N PRO A 87 11.96 14.04 -11.33
CA PRO A 87 11.91 14.60 -9.98
C PRO A 87 10.56 15.25 -9.63
N ASP A 88 9.73 15.60 -10.63
CA ASP A 88 8.39 16.16 -10.42
C ASP A 88 7.30 15.09 -10.21
N ALA A 89 7.64 13.81 -10.28
CA ALA A 89 6.69 12.73 -10.08
C ALA A 89 6.18 12.69 -8.64
N VAL A 90 4.95 12.21 -8.46
CA VAL A 90 4.34 11.99 -7.15
C VAL A 90 4.60 10.55 -6.73
N LEU A 91 5.07 10.34 -5.49
CA LEU A 91 5.21 9.01 -4.92
C LEU A 91 4.13 8.78 -3.86
N THR A 92 3.47 7.63 -3.92
CA THR A 92 2.48 7.25 -2.93
C THR A 92 2.58 5.78 -2.54
N GLY A 93 2.16 5.49 -1.32
CA GLY A 93 2.13 4.15 -0.80
C GLY A 93 1.03 3.97 0.22
N HIS A 94 0.42 2.78 0.22
CA HIS A 94 -0.63 2.41 1.17
C HIS A 94 -0.14 1.38 2.17
N SER A 95 -0.48 1.55 3.45
CA SER A 95 -0.11 0.60 4.51
C SER A 95 1.41 0.41 4.56
N MET A 96 1.92 -0.83 4.47
CA MET A 96 3.36 -1.10 4.28
C MET A 96 3.99 -0.31 3.11
N GLY A 97 3.26 -0.13 2.00
CA GLY A 97 3.71 0.62 0.84
C GLY A 97 4.06 2.08 1.17
N ALA A 98 3.44 2.67 2.20
CA ALA A 98 3.78 4.02 2.65
C ALA A 98 5.20 4.09 3.25
N TYR A 99 5.63 3.06 3.98
CA TYR A 99 7.00 2.98 4.50
C TYR A 99 8.01 2.79 3.36
N VAL A 100 7.66 1.96 2.37
CA VAL A 100 8.46 1.80 1.14
C VAL A 100 8.58 3.12 0.40
N ALA A 101 7.48 3.86 0.25
CA ALA A 101 7.47 5.18 -0.38
C ALA A 101 8.37 6.18 0.37
N ALA A 102 8.31 6.22 1.71
CA ALA A 102 9.19 7.07 2.50
C ALA A 102 10.67 6.73 2.31
N LEU A 103 11.04 5.43 2.29
CA LEU A 103 12.41 4.98 2.05
C LEU A 103 12.90 5.29 0.64
N ALA A 104 12.05 5.18 -0.38
CA ALA A 104 12.40 5.55 -1.74
C ALA A 104 12.59 7.06 -1.88
N ALA A 105 11.71 7.86 -1.27
CA ALA A 105 11.83 9.32 -1.23
C ALA A 105 13.05 9.82 -0.45
N ALA A 106 13.53 9.06 0.53
CA ALA A 106 14.78 9.36 1.24
C ALA A 106 16.03 9.19 0.35
N ARG A 107 15.94 8.42 -0.74
CA ARG A 107 17.04 8.12 -1.67
C ARG A 107 16.99 8.96 -2.95
N ARG A 108 15.83 9.49 -3.30
CA ARG A 108 15.59 10.23 -4.53
C ARG A 108 14.50 11.27 -4.32
N ALA A 109 14.69 12.46 -4.89
CA ALA A 109 13.69 13.51 -4.88
C ALA A 109 12.45 13.15 -5.73
N PHE A 110 11.28 13.46 -5.18
CA PHE A 110 9.97 13.43 -5.84
C PHE A 110 9.30 14.79 -5.64
N GLY A 111 8.36 15.15 -6.50
CA GLY A 111 7.67 16.43 -6.43
C GLY A 111 6.74 16.48 -5.22
N ARG A 112 6.33 15.30 -4.73
CA ARG A 112 5.50 15.11 -3.54
C ARG A 112 5.51 13.66 -3.09
N VAL A 113 5.30 13.46 -1.79
CA VAL A 113 5.07 12.14 -1.20
C VAL A 113 3.73 12.13 -0.46
N VAL A 114 2.86 11.17 -0.79
CA VAL A 114 1.57 10.96 -0.12
C VAL A 114 1.52 9.57 0.50
N LEU A 115 1.53 9.51 1.82
CA LEU A 115 1.46 8.28 2.62
C LEU A 115 -0.01 8.00 2.95
N VAL A 116 -0.52 6.82 2.61
CA VAL A 116 -1.92 6.45 2.82
C VAL A 116 -2.01 5.34 3.87
N ASP A 117 -2.52 5.70 5.04
CA ASP A 117 -2.78 4.84 6.19
C ASP A 117 -1.59 3.94 6.59
N GLY A 118 -0.40 4.53 6.58
CA GLY A 118 0.86 3.89 6.93
C GLY A 118 2.04 4.88 6.90
N GLY A 119 3.25 4.38 7.14
CA GLY A 119 4.49 5.14 6.99
C GLY A 119 5.05 5.73 8.29
N LEU A 120 4.26 5.79 9.37
CA LEU A 120 4.75 6.17 10.69
C LEU A 120 5.24 4.94 11.48
N PRO A 121 6.33 5.04 12.25
CA PRO A 121 6.77 3.97 13.14
C PRO A 121 5.65 3.50 14.08
N LEU A 122 5.46 2.18 14.15
CA LEU A 122 4.51 1.54 15.05
C LEU A 122 5.28 0.98 16.25
N PRO A 123 5.26 1.65 17.42
CA PRO A 123 6.02 1.19 18.56
C PRO A 123 5.45 -0.13 19.08
N LEU A 124 6.34 -1.09 19.34
CA LEU A 124 5.99 -2.26 20.15
C LEU A 124 5.91 -1.86 21.63
N PRO A 125 5.02 -2.47 22.42
CA PRO A 125 5.05 -2.32 23.87
C PRO A 125 6.43 -2.70 24.43
N PRO A 126 6.94 -2.00 25.47
CA PRO A 126 8.22 -2.35 26.09
C PRO A 126 8.27 -3.82 26.51
N GLY A 127 9.31 -4.54 26.07
CA GLY A 127 9.49 -5.96 26.38
C GLY A 127 8.58 -6.91 25.59
N ALA A 128 7.78 -6.42 24.64
CA ALA A 128 7.04 -7.28 23.73
C ALA A 128 7.99 -8.05 22.81
N ASP A 129 7.72 -9.33 22.61
CA ASP A 129 8.36 -10.13 21.59
C ASP A 129 7.89 -9.66 20.20
N PRO A 130 8.81 -9.17 19.33
CA PRO A 130 8.46 -8.72 17.99
C PRO A 130 7.75 -9.79 17.15
N ASP A 131 8.11 -11.06 17.31
CA ASP A 131 7.51 -12.14 16.55
C ASP A 131 6.07 -12.42 17.01
N ALA A 132 5.83 -12.36 18.32
CA ALA A 132 4.50 -12.48 18.88
C ALA A 132 3.61 -11.29 18.48
N ALA A 133 4.13 -10.07 18.49
CA ALA A 133 3.39 -8.88 18.07
C ALA A 133 3.06 -8.91 16.57
N LEU A 134 4.01 -9.38 15.75
CA LEU A 134 3.80 -9.58 14.33
C LEU A 134 2.73 -10.64 14.06
N ALA A 135 2.79 -11.77 14.77
CA ALA A 135 1.79 -12.83 14.67
C ALA A 135 0.39 -12.33 15.10
N ALA A 136 0.30 -11.47 16.11
CA ALA A 136 -0.98 -10.88 16.53
C ALA A 136 -1.58 -9.95 15.46
N THR A 137 -0.75 -9.22 14.73
CA THR A 137 -1.21 -8.23 13.73
C THR A 137 -1.40 -8.85 12.33
N LEU A 138 -0.48 -9.69 11.88
CA LEU A 138 -0.51 -10.33 10.57
C LEU A 138 -1.08 -11.76 10.59
N GLY A 139 -1.34 -12.36 11.75
CA GLY A 139 -1.80 -13.74 11.89
C GLY A 139 -2.97 -14.09 10.97
N PRO A 140 -4.09 -13.34 10.98
CA PRO A 140 -5.21 -13.58 10.08
C PRO A 140 -4.83 -13.51 8.58
N ALA A 141 -3.93 -12.59 8.22
CA ALA A 141 -3.44 -12.48 6.85
C ALA A 141 -2.60 -13.71 6.50
N LEU A 142 -1.63 -14.10 7.33
CA LEU A 142 -0.77 -15.27 7.11
C LEU A 142 -1.55 -16.57 7.05
N GLU A 143 -2.59 -16.72 7.86
CA GLU A 143 -3.49 -17.88 7.82
C GLU A 143 -4.23 -17.95 6.48
N ARG A 144 -4.75 -16.81 5.99
CA ARG A 144 -5.32 -16.71 4.65
C ARG A 144 -4.31 -17.10 3.56
N LEU A 145 -3.03 -16.75 3.70
CA LEU A 145 -2.00 -17.10 2.71
C LEU A 145 -1.72 -18.62 2.64
N ARG A 146 -1.85 -19.33 3.77
CA ARG A 146 -1.65 -20.79 3.85
C ARG A 146 -2.88 -21.58 3.40
N ARG A 147 -4.06 -20.96 3.47
CA ARG A 147 -5.33 -21.60 3.12
C ARG A 147 -5.49 -21.80 1.61
N THR A 148 -6.08 -22.93 1.24
CA THR A 148 -6.59 -23.18 -0.12
C THR A 148 -8.11 -23.00 -0.19
N PHE A 149 -8.59 -22.67 -1.38
CA PHE A 149 -9.98 -22.39 -1.70
C PHE A 149 -10.40 -23.26 -2.89
N PRO A 150 -11.60 -23.87 -2.86
CA PRO A 150 -12.05 -24.77 -3.91
C PRO A 150 -12.36 -24.04 -5.23
N SER A 151 -12.69 -22.75 -5.17
CA SER A 151 -13.01 -21.93 -6.33
C SER A 151 -12.73 -20.46 -6.07
N ALA A 152 -12.66 -19.66 -7.14
CA ALA A 152 -12.51 -18.22 -7.02
C ALA A 152 -13.72 -17.57 -6.34
N GLY A 153 -14.92 -18.16 -6.51
CA GLY A 153 -16.13 -17.74 -5.80
C GLY A 153 -16.00 -17.91 -4.28
N ALA A 154 -15.49 -19.05 -3.82
CA ALA A 154 -15.29 -19.28 -2.39
C ALA A 154 -14.27 -18.30 -1.77
N TYR A 155 -13.27 -17.89 -2.53
CA TYR A 155 -12.33 -16.86 -2.07
C TYR A 155 -12.95 -15.46 -2.02
N VAL A 156 -13.78 -15.12 -3.01
CA VAL A 156 -14.57 -13.90 -3.00
C VAL A 156 -15.53 -13.86 -1.81
N ASP A 157 -16.24 -14.96 -1.52
CA ASP A 157 -17.16 -15.05 -0.38
C ASP A 157 -16.42 -14.91 0.96
N PHE A 158 -15.21 -15.47 1.07
CA PHE A 158 -14.34 -15.27 2.22
C PHE A 158 -14.03 -13.77 2.45
N TRP A 159 -13.72 -13.02 1.39
CA TRP A 159 -13.46 -11.59 1.49
C TRP A 159 -14.72 -10.75 1.69
N LYS A 160 -15.86 -11.13 1.12
CA LYS A 160 -17.16 -10.48 1.38
C LYS A 160 -17.57 -10.59 2.84
N ALA A 161 -17.22 -11.69 3.51
CA ALA A 161 -17.44 -11.87 4.94
C ALA A 161 -16.44 -11.09 5.81
N HIS A 162 -15.37 -10.53 5.23
CA HIS A 162 -14.38 -9.77 5.99
C HIS A 162 -14.99 -8.46 6.53
N PRO A 163 -14.81 -8.12 7.82
CA PRO A 163 -15.46 -6.95 8.43
C PRO A 163 -15.21 -5.63 7.69
N ALA A 164 -14.02 -5.46 7.10
CA ALA A 164 -13.68 -4.29 6.27
C ALA A 164 -14.63 -4.04 5.10
N PHE A 165 -15.31 -5.08 4.62
CA PHE A 165 -16.19 -5.05 3.44
C PHE A 165 -17.63 -5.48 3.78
N ALA A 166 -17.99 -5.55 5.06
CA ALA A 166 -19.32 -5.99 5.50
C ALA A 166 -20.45 -4.99 5.16
N GLY A 167 -20.12 -3.76 4.73
CA GLY A 167 -21.08 -2.75 4.29
C GLY A 167 -21.24 -2.67 2.76
N PRO A 168 -21.83 -1.58 2.22
CA PRO A 168 -22.10 -1.43 0.80
C PRO A 168 -20.83 -1.21 -0.07
N GLN A 169 -19.63 -1.31 0.51
CA GLN A 169 -18.38 -0.95 -0.15
C GLN A 169 -17.84 -2.05 -1.10
N TRP A 170 -18.48 -3.22 -1.17
CA TRP A 170 -18.12 -4.23 -2.15
C TRP A 170 -18.54 -3.81 -3.57
N ASN A 171 -17.56 -3.56 -4.42
CA ASN A 171 -17.77 -3.17 -5.82
C ASN A 171 -16.88 -3.99 -6.78
N ALA A 172 -16.95 -3.69 -8.07
CA ALA A 172 -16.18 -4.39 -9.09
C ALA A 172 -14.66 -4.25 -8.90
N ASP A 173 -14.18 -3.10 -8.41
CA ASP A 173 -12.75 -2.88 -8.16
C ASP A 173 -12.23 -3.76 -7.01
N VAL A 174 -12.99 -3.87 -5.91
CA VAL A 174 -12.68 -4.77 -4.78
C VAL A 174 -12.68 -6.23 -5.26
N GLU A 175 -13.69 -6.65 -6.02
CA GLU A 175 -13.76 -8.03 -6.50
C GLU A 175 -12.62 -8.36 -7.47
N ASN A 176 -12.26 -7.45 -8.37
CA ASN A 176 -11.11 -7.61 -9.26
C ASN A 176 -9.81 -7.69 -8.48
N TYR A 177 -9.62 -6.83 -7.46
CA TYR A 177 -8.48 -6.89 -6.55
C TYR A 177 -8.37 -8.25 -5.84
N VAL A 178 -9.48 -8.75 -5.30
CA VAL A 178 -9.52 -10.06 -4.62
C VAL A 178 -9.23 -11.21 -5.59
N ARG A 179 -9.84 -11.21 -6.78
CA ARG A 179 -9.61 -12.26 -7.78
C ARG A 179 -8.17 -12.23 -8.33
N TYR A 180 -7.58 -11.06 -8.45
CA TYR A 180 -6.18 -10.88 -8.87
C TYR A 180 -5.18 -11.49 -7.88
N ASP A 181 -5.57 -11.78 -6.65
CA ASP A 181 -4.71 -12.48 -5.69
C ASP A 181 -4.69 -14.01 -5.89
N LEU A 182 -5.54 -14.61 -6.72
CA LEU A 182 -5.66 -16.07 -6.79
C LEU A 182 -4.74 -16.77 -7.78
N THR A 183 -3.97 -17.76 -7.31
CA THR A 183 -3.16 -18.68 -8.13
C THR A 183 -3.40 -20.14 -7.75
N GLY A 184 -2.84 -21.08 -8.52
CA GLY A 184 -2.96 -22.52 -8.30
C GLY A 184 -3.99 -23.20 -9.21
N PRO A 185 -4.10 -24.54 -9.13
CA PRO A 185 -5.08 -25.29 -9.90
C PRO A 185 -6.49 -25.16 -9.30
N GLU A 186 -7.51 -25.41 -10.12
CA GLU A 186 -8.90 -25.53 -9.66
C GLU A 186 -9.02 -26.54 -8.51
N GLY A 187 -9.86 -26.24 -7.52
CA GLY A 187 -9.99 -27.03 -6.30
C GLY A 187 -8.93 -26.75 -5.22
N ALA A 188 -7.82 -26.08 -5.55
CA ALA A 188 -6.76 -25.74 -4.61
C ALA A 188 -6.16 -24.35 -4.86
N LEU A 189 -7.03 -23.38 -5.17
CA LEU A 189 -6.63 -21.98 -5.37
C LEU A 189 -6.13 -21.38 -4.05
N ARG A 190 -5.19 -20.44 -4.12
CA ARG A 190 -4.61 -19.77 -2.94
C ARG A 190 -4.16 -18.36 -3.29
N SER A 191 -3.81 -17.57 -2.27
CA SER A 191 -3.21 -16.25 -2.47
C SER A 191 -1.87 -16.36 -3.22
N ARG A 192 -1.57 -15.35 -4.04
CA ARG A 192 -0.29 -15.15 -4.73
C ARG A 192 0.76 -14.61 -3.77
N ALA A 193 0.38 -13.99 -2.67
CA ALA A 193 1.34 -13.44 -1.72
C ALA A 193 2.12 -14.56 -1.00
N VAL A 194 3.44 -14.41 -1.01
CA VAL A 194 4.40 -15.34 -0.41
C VAL A 194 4.52 -15.04 1.09
N GLY A 195 4.15 -16.01 1.92
CA GLY A 195 4.13 -15.84 3.38
C GLY A 195 5.49 -15.49 3.99
N GLU A 196 6.59 -16.03 3.47
CA GLU A 196 7.94 -15.68 3.90
C GLU A 196 8.27 -14.20 3.65
N ALA A 197 7.98 -13.69 2.45
CA ALA A 197 8.18 -12.28 2.11
C ALA A 197 7.34 -11.36 3.00
N VAL A 198 6.08 -11.72 3.24
CA VAL A 198 5.17 -11.00 4.16
C VAL A 198 5.72 -10.97 5.59
N MET A 199 6.28 -12.07 6.07
CA MET A 199 6.88 -12.14 7.40
C MET A 199 8.14 -11.26 7.52
N GLU A 200 9.04 -11.34 6.55
CA GLU A 200 10.29 -10.56 6.57
C GLU A 200 10.00 -9.05 6.54
N ASP A 201 9.09 -8.62 5.68
CA ASP A 201 8.68 -7.22 5.59
C ASP A 201 7.99 -6.73 6.86
N GLY A 202 7.12 -7.57 7.43
CA GLY A 202 6.43 -7.27 8.67
C GLY A 202 7.37 -7.15 9.87
N ARG A 203 8.40 -8.00 9.95
CA ARG A 203 9.47 -7.90 10.97
C ARG A 203 10.23 -6.58 10.82
N TRP A 204 10.63 -6.25 9.59
CA TRP A 204 11.35 -5.01 9.33
C TRP A 204 10.57 -3.78 9.81
N MET A 205 9.26 -3.71 9.53
CA MET A 205 8.41 -2.58 9.96
C MET A 205 8.42 -2.33 11.48
N HIS A 206 8.52 -3.39 12.29
CA HIS A 206 8.48 -3.27 13.74
C HIS A 206 9.87 -3.07 14.36
N LEU A 207 10.92 -3.61 13.75
CA LEU A 207 12.28 -3.58 14.29
C LEU A 207 13.05 -2.32 13.88
N GLU A 208 12.71 -1.72 12.74
CA GLU A 208 13.51 -0.67 12.11
C GLU A 208 12.92 0.73 12.27
N ALA A 209 12.32 1.02 13.43
CA ALA A 209 11.72 2.32 13.75
C ALA A 209 12.68 3.51 13.51
N LYS A 210 13.98 3.34 13.81
CA LYS A 210 15.02 4.36 13.56
C LYS A 210 15.25 4.61 12.07
N ALA A 211 15.21 3.56 11.25
CA ALA A 211 15.39 3.71 9.80
C ALA A 211 14.17 4.40 9.17
N ILE A 212 12.96 4.07 9.62
CA ILE A 212 11.72 4.74 9.20
C ILE A 212 11.76 6.22 9.57
N GLU A 213 12.14 6.51 10.82
CA GLU A 213 12.30 7.88 11.30
C GLU A 213 13.31 8.67 10.47
N ALA A 214 14.50 8.11 10.23
CA ALA A 214 15.53 8.74 9.41
C ALA A 214 15.02 9.04 8.00
N ALA A 215 14.31 8.08 7.38
CA ALA A 215 13.70 8.25 6.07
C ALA A 215 12.72 9.42 6.06
N LEU A 216 11.74 9.44 6.97
CA LEU A 216 10.76 10.53 7.08
C LEU A 216 11.43 11.90 7.28
N THR A 217 12.46 11.99 8.13
CA THR A 217 13.17 13.26 8.38
C THR A 217 14.01 13.75 7.19
N SER A 218 14.35 12.86 6.25
CA SER A 218 15.16 13.20 5.08
C SER A 218 14.34 13.66 3.86
N ILE A 219 13.01 13.46 3.89
CA ILE A 219 12.13 13.87 2.79
C ILE A 219 12.01 15.39 2.81
N THR A 220 12.47 16.03 1.73
CA THR A 220 12.37 17.49 1.53
C THR A 220 11.17 17.89 0.67
N ALA A 221 10.53 16.92 0.02
CA ALA A 221 9.33 17.14 -0.78
C ALA A 221 8.11 17.41 0.14
N PRO A 222 7.07 18.11 -0.36
CA PRO A 222 5.79 18.17 0.33
C PRO A 222 5.32 16.77 0.73
N LEU A 223 5.13 16.56 2.04
CA LEU A 223 4.82 15.26 2.63
C LEU A 223 3.43 15.30 3.24
N ARG A 224 2.56 14.39 2.80
CA ARG A 224 1.20 14.25 3.33
C ARG A 224 0.97 12.85 3.88
N LEU A 225 0.26 12.77 5.00
CA LEU A 225 -0.28 11.55 5.56
C LEU A 225 -1.80 11.60 5.53
N LEU A 226 -2.41 10.62 4.87
CA LEU A 226 -3.84 10.38 4.88
C LEU A 226 -4.11 9.20 5.81
N ARG A 227 -5.00 9.31 6.78
CA ARG A 227 -5.30 8.22 7.73
C ARG A 227 -6.76 7.80 7.64
N ALA A 228 -7.01 6.50 7.74
CA ALA A 228 -8.37 6.00 7.91
C ALA A 228 -8.73 6.00 9.40
N PRO A 229 -9.94 6.46 9.78
CA PRO A 229 -10.37 6.44 11.18
C PRO A 229 -10.66 5.02 11.70
N ARG A 230 -10.76 4.02 10.80
CA ARG A 230 -11.09 2.63 11.13
C ARG A 230 -10.02 1.66 10.63
N GLY A 231 -9.76 0.61 11.40
CA GLY A 231 -8.65 -0.33 11.18
C GLY A 231 -8.95 -1.43 10.15
N LEU A 232 -8.10 -2.46 10.14
CA LEU A 232 -8.16 -3.60 9.22
C LEU A 232 -9.50 -4.36 9.27
N LEU A 233 -10.10 -4.49 10.45
CA LEU A 233 -11.37 -5.18 10.67
C LEU A 233 -12.53 -4.20 10.82
N ASP A 234 -12.41 -3.01 10.24
CA ASP A 234 -13.37 -1.92 10.41
C ASP A 234 -13.53 -1.50 11.88
N GLN A 235 -12.57 -1.79 12.76
CA GLN A 235 -12.62 -1.43 14.18
C GLN A 235 -12.20 0.02 14.42
N SER A 236 -12.56 0.59 15.58
CA SER A 236 -12.03 1.86 16.07
C SER A 236 -11.15 1.60 17.32
N PRO A 237 -9.99 2.26 17.46
CA PRO A 237 -9.41 3.23 16.53
C PRO A 237 -8.81 2.57 15.27
N GLY A 238 -8.46 3.40 14.29
CA GLY A 238 -7.70 3.01 13.09
C GLY A 238 -6.25 2.64 13.39
N LEU A 239 -5.48 2.29 12.34
CA LEU A 239 -4.07 1.87 12.50
C LEU A 239 -3.16 2.98 13.00
N LEU A 240 -3.44 4.22 12.58
CA LEU A 240 -2.70 5.40 12.97
C LEU A 240 -3.64 6.33 13.76
N PRO A 241 -3.90 6.05 15.05
CA PRO A 241 -4.70 6.95 15.88
C PRO A 241 -4.00 8.29 16.12
N ASP A 242 -4.77 9.28 16.58
CA ASP A 242 -4.29 10.64 16.79
C ASP A 242 -3.12 10.75 17.78
N ASP A 243 -3.13 9.96 18.84
CA ASP A 243 -2.05 9.90 19.83
C ASP A 243 -0.74 9.35 19.23
N LEU A 244 -0.84 8.48 18.22
CA LEU A 244 0.31 8.03 17.44
C LEU A 244 0.77 9.09 16.42
N ALA A 245 -0.15 9.76 15.72
CA ALA A 245 0.19 10.69 14.64
C ALA A 245 0.68 12.07 15.12
N ARG A 246 0.10 12.63 16.19
CA ARG A 246 0.41 14.00 16.68
C ARG A 246 1.88 14.25 17.02
N PRO A 247 2.63 13.32 17.67
CA PRO A 247 4.06 13.52 17.89
C PRO A 247 4.85 13.67 16.59
N TRP A 248 4.45 12.98 15.52
CA TRP A 248 5.12 13.06 14.23
C TRP A 248 4.85 14.38 13.51
N THR A 249 3.61 14.88 13.55
CA THR A 249 3.30 16.20 12.98
C THR A 249 4.02 17.34 13.70
N ALA A 250 4.25 17.20 15.02
CA ALA A 250 5.04 18.17 15.78
C ALA A 250 6.54 18.10 15.43
N ARG A 251 7.05 16.90 15.11
CA ARG A 251 8.45 16.67 14.77
C ARG A 251 8.80 16.96 13.31
N LEU A 252 7.84 16.80 12.40
CA LEU A 252 7.99 16.98 10.96
C LEU A 252 7.08 18.13 10.51
N PRO A 253 7.54 19.40 10.55
CA PRO A 253 6.71 20.55 10.20
C PRO A 253 6.15 20.52 8.77
N GLU A 254 6.81 19.80 7.87
CA GLU A 254 6.36 19.59 6.48
C GLU A 254 5.27 18.52 6.35
N LEU A 255 5.09 17.66 7.37
CA LEU A 255 4.07 16.62 7.37
C LEU A 255 2.68 17.21 7.56
N ARG A 256 1.87 17.18 6.50
CA ARG A 256 0.44 17.49 6.56
C ARG A 256 -0.35 16.22 6.88
N ASP A 257 -0.98 16.18 8.04
CA ASP A 257 -1.83 15.06 8.48
C ASP A 257 -3.31 15.33 8.19
N GLU A 258 -4.01 14.33 7.64
CA GLU A 258 -5.43 14.41 7.29
C GLU A 258 -6.13 13.07 7.56
N VAL A 259 -7.20 13.10 8.36
CA VAL A 259 -8.09 11.94 8.51
C VAL A 259 -9.11 11.94 7.38
N VAL A 260 -9.19 10.85 6.62
CA VAL A 260 -10.19 10.66 5.56
C VAL A 260 -11.43 10.00 6.18
N PRO A 261 -12.54 10.72 6.38
CA PRO A 261 -13.68 10.18 7.10
C PRO A 261 -14.42 9.11 6.29
N GLY A 262 -15.09 8.20 6.99
CA GLY A 262 -16.01 7.24 6.36
C GLY A 262 -15.36 6.00 5.73
N CYS A 263 -14.02 5.89 5.75
CA CYS A 263 -13.31 4.67 5.35
C CYS A 263 -12.66 3.93 6.53
N ASN A 264 -12.30 2.69 6.22
CA ASN A 264 -11.35 1.89 6.97
C ASN A 264 -10.06 1.70 6.17
N HIS A 265 -9.12 0.94 6.74
CA HIS A 265 -7.81 0.68 6.15
C HIS A 265 -7.86 0.22 4.69
N TYR A 266 -8.86 -0.58 4.32
CA TYR A 266 -9.02 -1.07 2.94
C TYR A 266 -9.79 -0.06 2.10
N THR A 267 -10.95 0.38 2.58
CA THR A 267 -11.90 1.18 1.79
C THR A 267 -11.40 2.60 1.49
N ILE A 268 -10.33 3.07 2.14
CA ILE A 268 -9.67 4.34 1.79
C ILE A 268 -9.22 4.39 0.31
N LEU A 269 -8.96 3.23 -0.31
CA LEU A 269 -8.61 3.11 -1.73
C LEU A 269 -9.75 2.58 -2.62
N PHE A 270 -10.94 2.30 -2.08
CA PHE A 270 -12.05 1.69 -2.83
C PHE A 270 -13.40 2.41 -2.72
N ASP A 271 -13.72 3.05 -1.59
CA ASP A 271 -14.94 3.86 -1.43
C ASP A 271 -14.79 5.14 -2.24
N GLU A 272 -15.78 5.46 -3.08
CA GLU A 272 -15.71 6.56 -4.03
C GLU A 272 -15.41 7.92 -3.37
N ARG A 273 -15.95 8.17 -2.17
CA ARG A 273 -15.72 9.44 -1.47
C ARG A 273 -14.29 9.53 -0.94
N CYS A 274 -13.77 8.43 -0.43
CA CYS A 274 -12.41 8.37 0.10
C CYS A 274 -11.38 8.40 -1.03
N VAL A 275 -11.66 7.68 -2.13
CA VAL A 275 -10.89 7.75 -3.37
C VAL A 275 -10.84 9.17 -3.92
N ALA A 276 -11.94 9.92 -3.89
CA ALA A 276 -11.94 11.31 -4.33
C ALA A 276 -10.95 12.18 -3.52
N THR A 277 -10.92 12.02 -2.20
CA THR A 277 -9.93 12.71 -1.34
C THR A 277 -8.49 12.27 -1.66
N VAL A 278 -8.25 10.98 -1.84
CA VAL A 278 -6.91 10.45 -2.18
C VAL A 278 -6.45 11.00 -3.53
N VAL A 279 -7.29 10.96 -4.57
CA VAL A 279 -6.99 11.51 -5.90
C VAL A 279 -6.70 13.00 -5.83
N ASP A 280 -7.52 13.76 -5.11
CA ASP A 280 -7.31 15.20 -4.95
C ASP A 280 -5.95 15.49 -4.31
N ARG A 281 -5.56 14.74 -3.26
CA ARG A 281 -4.27 14.96 -2.58
C ARG A 281 -3.05 14.55 -3.42
N LEU A 282 -3.23 13.57 -4.30
CA LEU A 282 -2.22 13.15 -5.27
C LEU A 282 -2.06 14.15 -6.41
N THR A 283 -3.12 14.87 -6.80
CA THR A 283 -3.16 15.62 -8.07
C THR A 283 -3.35 17.13 -7.94
N SER A 284 -3.71 17.64 -6.76
CA SER A 284 -3.75 19.08 -6.48
C SER A 284 -2.34 19.68 -6.59
N GLU A 285 -2.20 20.97 -6.84
CA GLU A 285 -0.89 21.64 -6.64
C GLU A 285 -0.48 21.56 -5.15
N ALA A 286 0.82 21.60 -4.88
CA ALA A 286 1.33 21.55 -3.51
C ALA A 286 1.05 22.91 -2.84
N GLY A 287 -0.07 22.99 -2.11
CA GLY A 287 -0.39 24.11 -1.23
C GLY A 287 0.26 23.97 0.14
#